data_AF-A0A3P7MN96-F1
#
_entry.id   AF-A0A3P7MN96-F1
#
_cell.length_a   1.000
_cell.length_b   1.000
_cell.length_c   1.000
_cell.angle_alpha   90.00
_cell.angle_beta   90.00
_cell.angle_gamma   90.00
#
_symmetry.space_group_name_H-M   'P 1'
#
loop_
_entity.id
_entity.type
_entity.pdbx_description
1 polymer ?
#
loop_
_entity_poly.entity_id
_entity_poly.type
_entity_poly.pdbx_seq_one_letter_code
_entity_poly.pdbx_strand_id
1 'polypeptide(L)'
;MAEQVLSTVFLSTDAPAEEVNTLTDLLPSNVRVEQFLNETSLNDGEVSIIDQWICAHARYFIGTHASTFSYRIQEDREILGFAPETTFNRLCPDSDANCEQPARWMIVYESSREQYV
;
A
#
# COMPACT_ATOMS: atom_id res chain seq x y z
N MET A 1 -6.22 -14.38 -6.77
CA MET A 1 -6.43 -13.11 -6.05
C MET A 1 -7.93 -12.81 -6.09
N ALA A 2 -8.54 -12.46 -4.96
CA ALA A 2 -9.94 -12.06 -4.97
C ALA A 2 -10.04 -10.61 -5.49
N GLU A 3 -10.64 -10.45 -6.66
CA GLU A 3 -10.86 -9.14 -7.29
C GLU A 3 -11.74 -8.27 -6.37
N GLN A 4 -11.26 -7.07 -6.06
CA GLN A 4 -11.96 -6.14 -5.16
C GLN A 4 -12.82 -5.19 -5.99
N VAL A 5 -14.10 -5.07 -5.65
CA VAL A 5 -14.98 -4.07 -6.26
C VAL A 5 -14.69 -2.71 -5.60
N LEU A 6 -13.76 -1.96 -6.20
CA LEU A 6 -13.31 -0.64 -5.75
C LEU A 6 -13.39 0.36 -6.90
N SER A 7 -13.85 1.58 -6.60
CA SER A 7 -13.94 2.70 -7.56
C SER A 7 -12.88 3.77 -7.32
N THR A 8 -12.14 3.67 -6.22
CA THR A 8 -11.18 4.70 -5.78
C THR A 8 -9.84 4.06 -5.46
N VAL A 9 -8.77 4.67 -5.96
CA VAL A 9 -7.38 4.31 -5.70
C VAL A 9 -6.71 5.51 -5.06
N PHE A 10 -6.15 5.31 -3.86
CA PHE A 10 -5.23 6.30 -3.28
C PHE A 10 -3.81 5.96 -3.75
N LEU A 11 -3.11 6.94 -4.33
CA LEU A 11 -1.78 6.79 -4.91
C LEU A 11 -0.75 7.57 -4.08
N SER A 12 0.03 6.86 -3.27
CA SER A 12 1.25 7.40 -2.66
C SER A 12 2.44 7.10 -3.57
N THR A 13 3.13 8.13 -4.05
CA THR A 13 4.25 8.00 -4.97
C THR A 13 5.20 9.19 -4.89
N ASP A 14 6.47 8.93 -5.14
CA ASP A 14 7.54 9.93 -5.35
C ASP A 14 7.69 10.31 -6.84
N ALA A 15 6.86 9.75 -7.73
CA ALA A 15 6.86 10.05 -9.15
C ALA A 15 6.45 11.50 -9.45
N PRO A 16 7.00 12.12 -10.51
CA PRO A 16 6.59 13.45 -10.93
C PRO A 16 5.15 13.46 -11.47
N ALA A 17 4.51 14.62 -11.45
CA ALA A 17 3.12 14.79 -11.88
C ALA A 17 2.84 14.29 -13.32
N GLU A 18 3.83 14.37 -14.22
CA GLU A 18 3.71 13.88 -15.60
C GLU A 18 3.49 12.35 -15.66
N GLU A 19 4.20 11.60 -14.83
CA GLU A 19 4.04 10.15 -14.74
C GLU A 19 2.72 9.77 -14.09
N VAL A 20 2.29 10.52 -13.06
CA VAL A 20 0.97 10.32 -12.42
C VAL A 20 -0.17 10.60 -13.39
N ASN A 21 -0.08 11.66 -14.19
CA ASN A 21 -1.08 11.97 -15.21
C ASN A 21 -1.14 10.86 -16.26
N THR A 22 0.02 10.39 -16.73
CA THR A 22 0.10 9.27 -17.68
C THR A 22 -0.55 8.00 -17.11
N LEU A 23 -0.28 7.66 -15.85
CA LEU A 23 -0.92 6.53 -15.17
C LEU A 23 -2.44 6.72 -15.09
N THR A 24 -2.89 7.92 -14.72
CA THR A 24 -4.31 8.25 -14.57
C THR A 24 -5.06 8.14 -15.90
N ASP A 25 -4.45 8.57 -17.00
CA ASP A 25 -5.01 8.48 -18.36
C ASP A 25 -5.12 7.02 -18.87
N LEU A 26 -4.27 6.13 -18.38
CA LEU A 26 -4.29 4.70 -18.71
C LEU A 26 -5.33 3.91 -17.90
N LEU A 27 -5.84 4.47 -16.80
CA LEU A 27 -6.82 3.80 -15.95
C LEU A 27 -8.25 3.92 -16.53
N PRO A 28 -9.13 2.95 -16.24
CA PRO A 28 -10.53 3.04 -16.64
C PRO A 28 -11.20 4.30 -16.09
N SER A 29 -12.06 4.94 -16.89
CA SER A 29 -12.71 6.22 -16.53
C SER A 29 -13.61 6.17 -15.29
N ASN A 30 -13.96 4.97 -14.81
CA ASN A 30 -14.73 4.75 -13.59
C ASN A 30 -13.86 4.60 -12.33
N VAL A 31 -12.53 4.68 -12.47
CA VAL A 31 -11.57 4.66 -11.36
C VAL A 31 -11.15 6.08 -11.04
N ARG A 32 -11.35 6.49 -9.78
CA ARG A 32 -10.91 7.78 -9.25
C ARG A 32 -9.57 7.63 -8.56
N VAL A 33 -8.54 8.33 -9.06
CA VAL A 33 -7.22 8.42 -8.42
C VAL A 33 -7.20 9.60 -7.45
N GLU A 34 -6.73 9.35 -6.23
CA GLU A 34 -6.61 10.35 -5.17
C GLU A 34 -5.17 10.42 -4.66
N GLN A 35 -4.71 11.61 -4.31
CA GLN A 35 -3.42 11.84 -3.66
C GLN A 35 -3.58 12.88 -2.55
N PHE A 36 -2.75 12.79 -1.51
CA PHE A 36 -2.69 13.87 -0.53
C PHE A 36 -1.86 15.02 -1.11
N LEU A 37 -2.51 16.18 -1.30
CA LEU A 37 -1.84 17.41 -1.72
C LEU A 37 -1.56 18.27 -0.49
N ASN A 38 -0.27 18.55 -0.25
CA ASN A 38 0.17 19.30 0.91
C ASN A 38 -0.17 20.80 0.77
N GLU A 39 -1.30 21.23 1.34
CA GLU A 39 -1.72 22.63 1.38
C GLU A 39 -1.21 23.40 2.61
N THR A 40 -0.64 22.69 3.60
CA THR A 40 -0.42 23.19 4.97
C THR A 40 1.05 23.42 5.33
N SER A 41 1.94 23.51 4.33
CA SER A 41 3.39 23.70 4.54
C SER A 41 4.06 22.58 5.35
N LEU A 42 3.53 21.36 5.28
CA LEU A 42 4.17 20.19 5.90
C LEU A 42 5.51 19.90 5.23
N ASN A 43 6.45 19.34 5.97
CA ASN A 43 7.69 18.83 5.37
C ASN A 43 7.44 17.47 4.69
N ASP A 44 8.38 17.07 3.83
CA ASP A 44 8.26 15.83 3.04
C ASP A 44 8.09 14.57 3.91
N GLY A 45 8.73 14.55 5.09
CA GLY A 45 8.57 13.46 6.06
C GLY A 45 7.15 13.40 6.64
N GLU A 46 6.56 14.54 7.00
CA GLU A 46 5.18 14.62 7.49
C GLU A 46 4.18 14.18 6.41
N VAL A 47 4.38 14.62 5.17
CA VAL A 47 3.60 14.17 4.01
C VAL A 47 3.71 12.65 3.84
N SER A 48 4.93 12.11 3.95
CA SER A 48 5.18 10.68 3.80
C SER A 48 4.45 9.83 4.85
N ILE A 49 4.29 10.33 6.08
CA ILE A 49 3.54 9.65 7.14
C ILE A 49 2.04 9.70 6.89
N ILE A 50 1.51 10.83 6.40
CA ILE A 50 0.09 10.94 6.03
C ILE A 50 -0.25 9.93 4.93
N ASP A 51 0.61 9.84 3.91
CA ASP A 51 0.46 8.87 2.83
C ASP A 51 0.46 7.42 3.34
N GLN A 52 1.43 7.06 4.19
CA GLN A 52 1.47 5.73 4.81
C GLN A 52 0.19 5.43 5.58
N TRP A 53 -0.29 6.40 6.37
CA TRP A 53 -1.49 6.25 7.18
C TRP A 53 -2.74 6.04 6.32
N ILE A 54 -2.89 6.79 5.22
CA ILE A 54 -4.01 6.61 4.28
C ILE A 54 -3.92 5.23 3.61
N CYS A 55 -2.73 4.84 3.13
CA CYS A 55 -2.51 3.50 2.55
C CYS A 55 -2.81 2.37 3.54
N ALA A 56 -2.44 2.53 4.82
CA ALA A 56 -2.68 1.53 5.86
C ALA A 56 -4.18 1.28 6.10
N HIS A 57 -5.04 2.27 5.86
CA HIS A 57 -6.50 2.16 6.05
C HIS A 57 -7.26 1.63 4.82
N ALA A 58 -6.57 1.39 3.69
CA ALA A 58 -7.21 0.88 2.49
C ALA A 58 -7.80 -0.52 2.69
N ARG A 59 -8.89 -0.85 1.99
CA ARG A 59 -9.44 -2.22 1.99
C ARG A 59 -8.43 -3.25 1.48
N TYR A 60 -7.60 -2.84 0.53
CA TYR A 60 -6.55 -3.65 -0.06
C TYR A 60 -5.33 -2.77 -0.31
N PHE A 61 -4.15 -3.26 0.04
CA PHE A 61 -2.88 -2.58 -0.18
C PHE A 61 -1.99 -3.40 -1.10
N ILE A 62 -1.29 -2.71 -2.00
CA ILE A 62 -0.22 -3.24 -2.85
C ILE A 62 0.92 -2.24 -2.85
N GLY A 63 2.14 -2.72 -2.58
CA GLY A 63 3.34 -1.89 -2.47
C GLY A 63 4.35 -2.14 -3.58
N THR A 64 5.50 -1.48 -3.43
CA THR A 64 6.62 -1.59 -4.37
C THR A 64 7.65 -2.60 -3.86
N HIS A 65 8.26 -3.35 -4.79
CA HIS A 65 9.30 -4.33 -4.46
C HIS A 65 10.47 -3.69 -3.68
N ALA A 66 10.84 -4.32 -2.57
CA ALA A 66 11.97 -3.92 -1.72
C ALA A 66 11.92 -2.48 -1.15
N SER A 67 10.74 -1.85 -1.15
CA SER A 67 10.56 -0.50 -0.59
C SER A 67 10.35 -0.55 0.92
N THR A 68 11.24 0.09 1.68
CA THR A 68 11.09 0.24 3.15
C THR A 68 9.84 1.05 3.52
N PHE A 69 9.42 1.98 2.66
CA PHE A 69 8.15 2.70 2.79
C PHE A 69 6.96 1.74 2.75
N SER A 70 6.95 0.79 1.80
CA SER A 70 5.91 -0.25 1.73
C SER A 70 5.94 -1.20 2.93
N TYR A 71 7.13 -1.52 3.48
CA TYR A 71 7.24 -2.35 4.67
C TYR A 71 6.61 -1.70 5.90
N ARG A 72 6.76 -0.38 6.08
CA ARG A 72 6.11 0.33 7.19
C ARG A 72 4.58 0.28 7.08
N ILE A 73 4.02 0.43 5.88
CA ILE A 73 2.58 0.29 5.66
C ILE A 73 2.10 -1.13 5.97
N GLN A 74 2.87 -2.16 5.59
CA GLN A 74 2.53 -3.55 5.92
C GLN A 74 2.46 -3.77 7.43
N GLU A 75 3.42 -3.22 8.16
CA GLU A 75 3.46 -3.30 9.63
C GLU A 75 2.33 -2.51 10.29
N ASP A 76 2.01 -1.31 9.80
CA ASP A 76 0.85 -0.54 10.29
C ASP A 76 -0.45 -1.31 10.07
N ARG A 77 -0.59 -1.98 8.92
CA ARG A 77 -1.76 -2.83 8.62
C ARG A 77 -1.85 -4.06 9.53
N GLU A 78 -0.72 -4.67 9.87
CA GLU A 78 -0.66 -5.75 10.86
C GLU A 78 -1.11 -5.27 12.24
N ILE A 79 -0.65 -4.09 12.68
CA ILE A 79 -1.08 -3.46 13.94
C ILE A 79 -2.59 -3.15 13.93
N LEU A 80 -3.12 -2.68 12.79
CA LEU A 80 -4.55 -2.41 12.60
C LEU A 80 -5.40 -3.69 12.44
N GLY A 81 -4.77 -4.86 12.32
CA GLY A 81 -5.45 -6.15 12.24
C GLY A 81 -6.05 -6.49 10.87
N PHE A 82 -5.53 -5.93 9.78
CA PHE A 82 -5.94 -6.31 8.42
C PHE A 82 -5.48 -7.72 8.06
N ALA A 83 -6.25 -8.42 7.22
CA ALA A 83 -5.91 -9.76 6.78
C ALA A 83 -4.62 -9.78 5.92
N PRO A 84 -3.72 -10.77 6.07
CA PRO A 84 -2.46 -10.86 5.34
C PRO A 84 -2.60 -10.79 3.82
N GLU A 85 -3.67 -11.37 3.28
CA GLU A 85 -4.00 -11.38 1.85
C GLU A 85 -4.25 -9.98 1.29
N THR A 86 -4.63 -9.03 2.14
CA THR A 86 -4.87 -7.62 1.76
C THR A 86 -3.68 -6.72 2.07
N THR A 87 -2.61 -7.27 2.64
CA THR A 87 -1.48 -6.51 3.20
C THR A 87 -0.17 -6.83 2.47
N PHE A 88 0.19 -8.11 2.35
CA PHE A 88 1.49 -8.51 1.82
C PHE A 88 1.43 -8.74 0.29
N ASN A 89 1.21 -7.67 -0.45
CA ASN A 89 1.14 -7.68 -1.91
C ASN A 89 2.15 -6.71 -2.53
N ARG A 90 2.79 -7.09 -3.64
CA ARG A 90 3.67 -6.20 -4.41
C ARG A 90 3.28 -6.11 -5.88
N LEU A 91 3.56 -4.96 -6.49
CA LEU A 91 3.55 -4.81 -7.95
C LEU A 91 4.62 -5.72 -8.57
N CYS A 92 4.23 -6.50 -9.57
CA CYS A 92 5.15 -7.32 -10.34
C CYS A 92 5.66 -6.58 -11.58
N PRO A 93 6.87 -6.92 -12.08
CA PRO A 93 7.35 -6.39 -13.34
C PRO A 93 6.53 -6.96 -14.50
N ASP A 94 6.44 -6.21 -15.60
CA ASP A 94 5.69 -6.59 -16.81
C ASP A 94 6.09 -7.95 -17.39
N SER A 95 7.37 -8.33 -17.21
CA SER A 95 7.92 -9.58 -17.72
C SER A 95 7.58 -10.82 -16.88
N ASP A 96 7.07 -10.66 -15.66
CA ASP A 96 6.80 -11.77 -14.74
C ASP A 96 5.58 -11.49 -13.85
N ALA A 97 4.42 -12.01 -14.26
CA ALA A 97 3.18 -11.89 -13.51
C ALA A 97 3.13 -12.73 -12.21
N ASN A 98 4.03 -13.71 -12.03
CA ASN A 98 4.05 -14.61 -10.87
C ASN A 98 5.28 -14.34 -9.98
N CYS A 99 5.72 -13.09 -9.95
CA CYS A 99 6.89 -12.68 -9.19
C CYS A 99 6.75 -12.96 -7.68
N GLU A 100 7.89 -13.15 -7.01
CA GLU A 100 7.95 -13.44 -5.58
C GLU A 100 7.22 -12.36 -4.74
N GLN A 101 6.27 -12.76 -3.92
CA GLN A 101 5.55 -11.83 -3.05
C GLN A 101 6.33 -11.53 -1.76
N PRO A 102 6.04 -10.39 -1.08
CA PRO A 102 6.72 -10.04 0.17
C PRO A 102 6.61 -11.14 1.24
N ALA A 103 7.65 -11.30 2.04
CA ALA A 103 7.61 -12.18 3.21
C ALA A 103 6.51 -11.73 4.18
N ARG A 104 5.72 -12.69 4.67
CA ARG A 104 4.61 -12.43 5.59
C ARG A 104 5.10 -12.48 7.04
N TRP A 105 5.55 -11.33 7.53
CA TRP A 105 5.94 -11.17 8.93
C TRP A 105 4.73 -10.78 9.76
N MET A 106 4.03 -11.79 10.27
CA MET A 106 2.85 -11.59 11.10
C MET A 106 3.21 -10.96 12.44
N ILE A 107 2.38 -10.02 12.90
CA ILE A 107 2.51 -9.48 14.26
C ILE A 107 2.27 -10.59 15.30
N VAL A 108 3.11 -10.63 16.32
CA VAL A 108 3.02 -11.60 17.43
C VAL A 108 2.83 -10.83 18.72
N TYR A 109 1.72 -11.08 19.42
CA TYR A 109 1.48 -10.57 20.76
C TYR A 109 1.84 -11.64 21.80
N GLU A 110 2.16 -11.22 23.02
CA GLU A 110 2.61 -12.14 24.09
C GLU A 110 1.53 -13.18 24.47
N SER A 111 0.26 -12.79 24.47
CA SER A 111 -0.89 -13.71 24.65
C SER A 111 -1.07 -14.72 23.51
N SER A 112 -0.44 -14.49 22.35
CA SER A 112 -0.48 -15.38 21.20
C SER A 112 0.58 -16.48 21.27
N ARG A 113 1.59 -16.36 22.13
CA ARG A 113 2.67 -17.35 22.27
C ARG A 113 2.21 -18.65 22.92
N GLU A 114 1.16 -18.63 23.74
CA GLU A 114 0.61 -19.82 24.40
C GLU A 114 -0.05 -20.81 23.42
N GLN A 115 -0.34 -20.40 22.18
CA GLN A 115 -0.86 -21.27 21.13
C GLN A 115 0.22 -22.02 20.34
N TYR A 116 1.51 -21.69 20.54
CA TYR A 116 2.64 -22.26 19.80
C TYR A 116 3.67 -22.94 20.72
N VAL A 117 3.33 -23.16 22.00
CA VAL A 117 4.12 -23.93 22.97
C VAL A 117 3.34 -25.18 23.40
#